data_AF-M7N512-F1
#
_entry.id   AF-M7N512-F1
#
_cell.length_a   1.000
_cell.length_b   1.000
_cell.length_c   1.000
_cell.angle_alpha   90.00
_cell.angle_beta   90.00
_cell.angle_gamma   90.00
#
_symmetry.space_group_name_H-M   'P 1'
#
loop_
_entity.id
_entity.type
_entity.pdbx_description
1 polymer ?
#
loop_
_entity_poly.entity_id
_entity_poly.type
_entity_poly.pdbx_seq_one_letter_code
_entity_poly.pdbx_strand_id
1 'polypeptide(L)'
;MFMTLVRHLSILLLLLGLVHLACAQAPNWAVTASNYQYSMTVTAFLNVNGTTLDSEQDRVGAFVGNEVRGVAHLQWVESSGRYLAFLTIYANQVGETIQFKIYNSSSGAVVEVDKTLPFGLDEQRGNVFQAYSIASPALRTGAEIKEFSFANAYTAASTISASQVHLAVDYNQDLNALVPEFTLSEGAGLYLGREQLSSGSQPLDFTETLQLEVLSEDEATLRSYEVVVIHQAQSDADFTASNVVTANGDGHNDTWRVLHADRYRDFTFLIFDANGRILYESVGYQNDWGGYYQGRRLDKGKYYYKVESSDKSRVMTGHILLVY
;
A
#
# COMPACT_ATOMS: atom_id res chain seq x y z
N MET A 1 -57.05 -34.50 67.86
CA MET A 1 -57.69 -34.86 66.57
C MET A 1 -57.99 -33.54 65.88
N PHE A 2 -57.25 -33.00 64.92
CA PHE A 2 -56.31 -33.54 63.93
C PHE A 2 -55.06 -32.67 63.85
N MET A 3 -53.92 -33.34 63.71
CA MET A 3 -52.62 -32.83 63.30
C MET A 3 -52.51 -33.00 61.77
N THR A 4 -51.52 -32.36 61.14
CA THR A 4 -50.94 -32.60 59.79
C THR A 4 -51.49 -31.89 58.53
N LEU A 5 -50.51 -31.56 57.66
CA LEU A 5 -50.53 -30.88 56.35
C LEU A 5 -50.86 -29.37 56.45
N VAL A 6 -49.94 -28.43 56.24
CA VAL A 6 -49.00 -28.31 55.11
C VAL A 6 -47.73 -27.60 55.62
N ARG A 7 -46.64 -28.35 55.77
CA ARG A 7 -45.30 -27.80 56.06
C ARG A 7 -44.25 -28.52 55.21
N HIS A 8 -44.53 -28.68 53.92
CA HIS A 8 -43.62 -29.28 52.94
C HIS A 8 -43.65 -28.46 51.64
N LEU A 9 -43.05 -27.26 51.66
CA LEU A 9 -42.70 -26.55 50.42
C LEU A 9 -41.53 -25.58 50.59
N SER A 10 -40.55 -25.87 51.44
CA SER A 10 -39.39 -24.97 51.62
C SER A 10 -38.05 -25.67 51.79
N ILE A 11 -37.95 -26.94 51.36
CA ILE A 11 -36.70 -27.71 51.41
C ILE A 11 -36.49 -28.37 50.05
N LEU A 12 -36.35 -27.57 48.98
CA LEU A 12 -35.82 -28.04 47.70
C LEU A 12 -35.36 -26.86 46.81
N LEU A 13 -34.53 -25.95 47.33
CA LEU A 13 -33.78 -24.99 46.50
C LEU A 13 -32.68 -24.32 47.33
N LEU A 14 -31.76 -25.12 47.89
CA LEU A 14 -30.57 -24.59 48.58
C LEU A 14 -29.32 -25.39 48.23
N LEU A 15 -29.18 -25.72 46.94
CA LEU A 15 -27.98 -26.34 46.35
C LEU A 15 -27.91 -26.10 44.83
N LEU A 16 -28.35 -24.93 44.35
CA LEU A 16 -27.89 -24.43 43.06
C LEU A 16 -26.57 -23.70 43.32
N GLY A 17 -25.49 -24.32 42.86
CA GLY A 17 -24.12 -23.87 43.05
C GLY A 17 -23.95 -22.40 42.73
N LEU A 18 -23.40 -21.66 43.71
CA LEU A 18 -22.48 -20.58 43.39
C LEU A 18 -21.29 -21.23 42.66
N VAL A 19 -21.42 -21.38 41.35
CA VAL A 19 -20.24 -21.31 40.49
C VAL A 19 -19.80 -19.85 40.63
N HIS A 20 -18.88 -19.59 41.56
CA HIS A 20 -18.07 -18.39 41.48
C HIS A 20 -17.37 -18.49 40.12
N LEU A 21 -17.88 -17.75 39.13
CA LEU A 21 -17.02 -17.25 38.07
C LEU A 21 -15.99 -16.39 38.80
N ALA A 22 -14.88 -17.00 39.19
CA ALA A 22 -13.68 -16.29 39.55
C ALA A 22 -13.21 -15.64 38.24
N CYS A 23 -13.79 -14.49 37.90
CA CYS A 23 -13.14 -13.57 37.00
C CYS A 23 -11.76 -13.31 37.63
N ALA A 24 -10.70 -13.68 36.93
CA ALA A 24 -9.35 -13.40 37.40
C ALA A 24 -9.26 -11.90 37.73
N GLN A 25 -8.90 -11.60 38.97
CA GLN A 25 -8.79 -10.22 39.43
C GLN A 25 -7.65 -9.54 38.66
N ALA A 26 -7.86 -8.29 38.27
CA ALA A 26 -6.82 -7.49 37.61
C ALA A 26 -5.52 -7.57 38.41
N PRO A 27 -4.36 -7.78 37.75
CA PRO A 27 -3.11 -8.01 38.45
C PRO A 27 -2.71 -6.79 39.27
N ASN A 28 -2.28 -7.03 40.50
CA ASN A 28 -1.78 -6.00 41.40
C ASN A 28 -0.29 -5.67 41.13
N TRP A 29 0.05 -5.40 39.87
CA TRP A 29 1.40 -5.00 39.49
C TRP A 29 1.67 -3.57 39.94
N ALA A 30 2.75 -3.39 40.69
CA ALA A 30 3.23 -2.11 41.17
C ALA A 30 4.75 -2.10 41.23
N VAL A 31 5.35 -0.93 41.00
CA VAL A 31 6.80 -0.73 41.10
C VAL A 31 7.09 0.42 42.05
N THR A 32 8.05 0.23 42.94
CA THR A 32 8.56 1.28 43.84
C THR A 32 9.80 1.90 43.21
N ALA A 33 9.61 2.99 42.46
CA ALA A 33 10.67 3.60 41.66
C ALA A 33 11.94 3.98 42.46
N SER A 34 11.80 4.36 43.74
CA SER A 34 12.92 4.73 44.61
C SER A 34 13.91 3.59 44.91
N ASN A 35 13.57 2.34 44.56
CA ASN A 35 14.46 1.19 44.73
C ASN A 35 15.47 1.02 43.59
N TYR A 36 15.38 1.85 42.55
CA TYR A 36 16.16 1.71 41.34
C TYR A 36 16.86 3.01 40.96
N GLN A 37 18.04 2.89 40.35
CA GLN A 37 18.87 4.03 39.98
C GLN A 37 18.74 4.42 38.50
N TYR A 38 18.28 3.51 37.65
CA TYR A 38 18.16 3.74 36.20
C TYR A 38 16.73 3.52 35.76
N SER A 39 16.36 4.19 34.66
CA SER A 39 15.08 3.96 33.98
C SER A 39 15.28 3.88 32.47
N MET A 40 14.29 3.31 31.80
CA MET A 40 14.10 3.38 30.36
C MET A 40 12.60 3.57 30.07
N THR A 41 12.29 4.03 28.88
CA THR A 41 10.90 4.25 28.45
C THR A 41 10.59 3.42 27.21
N VAL A 42 9.37 2.89 27.17
CA VAL A 42 8.84 2.13 26.04
C VAL A 42 7.47 2.70 25.68
N THR A 43 7.34 3.23 24.47
CA THR A 43 6.04 3.48 23.85
C THR A 43 5.65 2.24 23.08
N ALA A 44 4.62 1.54 23.53
CA ALA A 44 4.25 0.22 23.03
C ALA A 44 2.78 0.13 22.63
N PHE A 45 2.48 -0.79 21.74
CA PHE A 45 1.13 -1.32 21.57
C PHE A 45 1.07 -2.76 22.04
N LEU A 46 -0.12 -3.19 22.46
CA LEU A 46 -0.35 -4.53 23.01
C LEU A 46 -1.21 -5.33 22.03
N ASN A 47 -0.78 -6.55 21.72
CA ASN A 47 -1.55 -7.46 20.85
C ASN A 47 -1.62 -8.85 21.48
N VAL A 48 -2.81 -9.44 21.49
CA VAL A 48 -3.04 -10.80 21.97
C VAL A 48 -3.83 -11.55 20.92
N ASN A 49 -3.27 -12.66 20.43
CA ASN A 49 -3.89 -13.53 19.41
C ASN A 49 -4.32 -12.78 18.13
N GLY A 50 -3.53 -11.80 17.69
CA GLY A 50 -3.81 -11.01 16.48
C GLY A 50 -4.71 -9.80 16.71
N THR A 51 -5.30 -9.65 17.89
CA THR A 51 -6.13 -8.48 18.24
C THR A 51 -5.32 -7.46 19.01
N THR A 52 -5.21 -6.24 18.47
CA THR A 52 -4.64 -5.09 19.19
C THR A 52 -5.61 -4.64 20.27
N LEU A 53 -5.10 -4.50 21.49
CA LEU A 53 -5.89 -4.08 22.65
C LEU A 53 -6.14 -2.57 22.63
N ASP A 54 -7.33 -2.16 23.05
CA ASP A 54 -7.87 -0.81 22.90
C ASP A 54 -8.65 -0.31 24.13
N SER A 55 -8.50 -0.95 25.30
CA SER A 55 -9.14 -0.50 26.54
C SER A 55 -8.16 0.13 27.51
N GLU A 56 -8.54 1.24 28.15
CA GLU A 56 -7.79 1.84 29.26
C GLU A 56 -7.65 0.90 30.47
N GLN A 57 -8.44 -0.18 30.52
CA GLN A 57 -8.35 -1.21 31.56
C GLN A 57 -7.30 -2.28 31.25
N ASP A 58 -6.81 -2.35 30.01
CA ASP A 58 -5.70 -3.23 29.62
C ASP A 58 -4.38 -2.71 30.17
N ARG A 59 -3.49 -3.64 30.50
CA ARG A 59 -2.22 -3.30 31.15
C ARG A 59 -1.07 -4.10 30.58
N VAL A 60 0.13 -3.52 30.69
CA VAL A 60 1.39 -4.22 30.46
C VAL A 60 2.25 -4.11 31.71
N GLY A 61 2.86 -5.23 32.10
CA GLY A 61 3.89 -5.30 33.13
C GLY A 61 5.23 -5.68 32.51
N ALA A 62 6.29 -5.02 32.94
CA ALA A 62 7.69 -5.41 32.67
C ALA A 62 8.28 -6.09 33.90
N PHE A 63 9.05 -7.16 33.70
CA PHE A 63 9.58 -8.01 34.77
C PHE A 63 11.05 -8.34 34.55
N VAL A 64 11.79 -8.46 35.65
CA VAL A 64 13.07 -9.17 35.69
C VAL A 64 12.88 -10.37 36.62
N GLY A 65 12.80 -11.56 36.03
CA GLY A 65 12.34 -12.76 36.74
C GLY A 65 10.90 -12.58 37.21
N ASN A 66 10.66 -12.64 38.52
CA ASN A 66 9.32 -12.48 39.11
C ASN A 66 9.04 -11.05 39.61
N GLU A 67 10.01 -10.14 39.53
CA GLU A 67 9.90 -8.82 40.12
C GLU A 67 9.39 -7.80 39.09
N VAL A 68 8.33 -7.06 39.43
CA VAL A 68 7.77 -6.01 38.56
C VAL A 68 8.74 -4.84 38.50
N ARG A 69 9.12 -4.46 37.29
CA ARG A 69 10.07 -3.37 36.97
C ARG A 69 9.38 -2.18 36.31
N GLY A 70 8.17 -2.36 35.82
CA GLY A 70 7.36 -1.31 35.21
C GLY A 70 5.93 -1.80 35.03
N VAL A 71 4.99 -0.87 35.06
CA VAL A 71 3.58 -1.14 34.76
C VAL A 71 2.96 0.08 34.07
N ALA A 72 2.14 -0.17 33.05
CA ALA A 72 1.39 0.88 32.35
C ALA A 72 0.00 0.39 31.95
N HIS A 73 -0.93 1.33 31.84
CA HIS A 73 -2.24 1.14 31.20
C HIS A 73 -2.21 1.74 29.79
N LEU A 74 -3.14 1.33 28.94
CA LEU A 74 -3.33 1.94 27.63
C LEU A 74 -3.93 3.34 27.76
N GLN A 75 -3.46 4.27 26.93
CA GLN A 75 -3.94 5.65 26.83
C GLN A 75 -4.28 5.96 25.38
N TRP A 76 -5.40 6.65 25.15
CA TRP A 76 -5.77 7.12 23.82
C TRP A 76 -4.82 8.24 23.36
N VAL A 77 -4.25 8.09 22.17
CA VAL A 77 -3.35 9.07 21.56
C VAL A 77 -4.00 9.65 20.31
N GLU A 78 -4.56 10.85 20.45
CA GLU A 78 -5.35 11.54 19.40
C GLU A 78 -4.57 11.69 18.10
N SER A 79 -3.28 12.04 18.17
CA SER A 79 -2.44 12.24 16.99
C SER A 79 -2.21 10.99 16.15
N SER A 80 -2.41 9.80 16.72
CA SER A 80 -2.30 8.50 16.04
C SER A 80 -3.62 7.74 15.94
N GLY A 81 -4.70 8.25 16.52
CA GLY A 81 -6.02 7.61 16.51
C GLY A 81 -6.06 6.20 17.11
N ARG A 82 -5.24 5.91 18.12
CA ARG A 82 -5.14 4.58 18.73
C ARG A 82 -4.69 4.63 20.18
N TYR A 83 -4.85 3.51 20.87
CA TYR A 83 -4.34 3.31 22.23
C TYR A 83 -2.88 2.86 22.23
N LEU A 84 -2.08 3.44 23.13
CA LEU A 84 -0.67 3.08 23.36
C LEU A 84 -0.37 3.00 24.86
N ALA A 85 0.59 2.16 25.24
CA ALA A 85 1.17 2.12 26.58
C ALA A 85 2.43 2.97 26.63
N PHE A 86 2.51 3.87 27.61
CA PHE A 86 3.72 4.62 27.95
C PHE A 86 4.34 4.01 29.20
N LEU A 87 5.25 3.06 29.00
CA LEU A 87 5.81 2.23 30.05
C LEU A 87 7.19 2.74 30.47
N THR A 88 7.32 3.13 31.74
CA THR A 88 8.63 3.34 32.37
C THR A 88 9.07 2.07 33.08
N ILE A 89 10.28 1.61 32.76
CA ILE A 89 10.89 0.41 33.33
C ILE A 89 12.10 0.85 34.13
N TYR A 90 12.27 0.32 35.33
CA TYR A 90 13.34 0.66 36.26
C TYR A 90 14.30 -0.50 36.44
N ALA A 91 15.60 -0.22 36.63
CA ALA A 91 16.61 -1.23 36.88
C ALA A 91 17.80 -0.67 37.67
N ASN A 92 18.68 -1.55 38.15
CA ASN A 92 19.95 -1.19 38.79
C ASN A 92 21.17 -1.62 37.97
N GLN A 93 20.96 -2.30 36.84
CA GLN A 93 22.03 -2.77 35.98
C GLN A 93 21.60 -2.71 34.50
N VAL A 94 22.52 -2.27 33.64
CA VAL A 94 22.34 -2.29 32.18
C VAL A 94 22.44 -3.71 31.65
N GLY A 95 21.56 -4.07 30.71
CA GLY A 95 21.53 -5.37 30.05
C GLY A 95 20.67 -6.43 30.75
N GLU A 96 20.00 -6.10 31.87
CA GLU A 96 19.02 -7.02 32.47
C GLU A 96 17.93 -7.38 31.45
N THR A 97 17.56 -8.66 31.37
CA THR A 97 16.55 -9.13 30.42
C THR A 97 15.15 -8.85 30.95
N ILE A 98 14.47 -7.90 30.32
CA ILE A 98 13.07 -7.57 30.60
C ILE A 98 12.14 -8.57 29.88
N GLN A 99 11.22 -9.14 30.64
CA GLN A 99 10.10 -9.95 30.17
C GLN A 99 8.80 -9.16 30.30
N PHE A 100 7.84 -9.39 29.40
CA PHE A 100 6.56 -8.69 29.41
C PHE A 100 5.39 -9.62 29.69
N LYS A 101 4.39 -9.09 30.40
CA LYS A 101 3.06 -9.70 30.55
C LYS A 101 1.99 -8.71 30.17
N ILE A 102 0.99 -9.16 29.43
CA ILE A 102 -0.18 -8.38 29.05
C ILE A 102 -1.36 -8.83 29.91
N TYR A 103 -2.09 -7.91 30.49
CA TYR A 103 -3.40 -8.15 31.06
C TYR A 103 -4.47 -7.65 30.09
N ASN A 104 -5.30 -8.57 29.60
CA ASN A 104 -6.43 -8.27 28.74
C ASN A 104 -7.70 -8.20 29.60
N SER A 105 -8.23 -7.01 29.78
CA SER A 105 -9.40 -6.71 30.61
C SER A 105 -10.68 -7.37 30.12
N SER A 106 -10.84 -7.57 28.81
CA SER A 106 -12.04 -8.20 28.23
C SER A 106 -12.17 -9.69 28.58
N SER A 107 -11.04 -10.40 28.71
CA SER A 107 -11.00 -11.82 29.09
C SER A 107 -10.61 -12.05 30.56
N GLY A 108 -10.05 -11.03 31.22
CA GLY A 108 -9.44 -11.15 32.55
C GLY A 108 -8.12 -11.94 32.56
N ALA A 109 -7.58 -12.32 31.40
CA ALA A 109 -6.40 -13.17 31.33
C ALA A 109 -5.08 -12.36 31.39
N VAL A 110 -4.06 -12.97 32.00
CA VAL A 110 -2.67 -12.53 31.90
C VAL A 110 -1.96 -13.42 30.89
N VAL A 111 -1.31 -12.80 29.90
CA VAL A 111 -0.61 -13.48 28.81
C VAL A 111 0.88 -13.13 28.88
N GLU A 112 1.73 -14.15 28.92
CA GLU A 112 3.18 -14.00 28.82
C GLU A 112 3.57 -13.69 27.37
N VAL A 113 4.58 -12.84 27.20
CA VAL A 113 5.11 -12.44 25.89
C VAL A 113 6.53 -12.96 25.74
N ASP A 114 6.77 -13.74 24.69
CA ASP A 114 8.07 -14.37 24.42
C ASP A 114 9.17 -13.36 24.06
N LYS A 115 8.78 -12.24 23.44
CA LYS A 115 9.71 -11.16 23.06
C LYS A 115 10.25 -10.50 24.33
N THR A 116 11.58 -10.53 24.49
CA THR A 116 12.28 -9.87 25.59
C THR A 116 12.99 -8.60 25.13
N LEU A 117 13.39 -7.76 26.08
CA LEU A 117 14.10 -6.52 25.82
C LEU A 117 15.28 -6.39 26.79
N PRO A 118 16.54 -6.24 26.33
CA PRO A 118 17.63 -5.89 27.24
C PRO A 118 17.44 -4.46 27.75
N PHE A 119 17.60 -4.25 29.05
CA PHE A 119 17.49 -2.93 29.67
C PHE A 119 18.63 -2.01 29.21
N GLY A 120 18.29 -0.81 28.75
CA GLY A 120 19.24 0.25 28.39
C GLY A 120 19.13 1.46 29.32
N LEU A 121 20.25 2.11 29.65
CA LEU A 121 20.25 3.29 30.53
C LEU A 121 19.66 4.51 29.81
N ASP A 122 18.62 5.10 30.39
CA ASP A 122 17.86 6.24 29.85
C ASP A 122 17.38 6.05 28.41
N GLU A 123 17.23 4.78 28.01
CA GLU A 123 16.90 4.42 26.64
C GLU A 123 15.42 4.64 26.36
N GLN A 124 15.11 5.10 25.14
CA GLN A 124 13.75 5.19 24.63
C GLN A 124 13.53 4.15 23.53
N ARG A 125 12.52 3.31 23.70
CA ARG A 125 12.08 2.32 22.70
C ARG A 125 10.71 2.69 22.14
N GLY A 126 10.64 2.73 20.83
CA GLY A 126 9.42 3.06 20.10
C GLY A 126 9.04 4.54 20.17
N ASN A 127 8.07 4.90 19.34
CA ASN A 127 7.41 6.19 19.32
C ASN A 127 5.94 6.00 18.90
N VAL A 128 5.19 7.09 18.74
CA VAL A 128 3.75 7.02 18.42
C VAL A 128 3.42 6.44 17.03
N PHE A 129 4.39 6.40 16.11
CA PHE A 129 4.22 5.84 14.77
C PHE A 129 4.87 4.47 14.61
N GLN A 130 6.03 4.26 15.22
CA GLN A 130 6.71 2.98 15.31
C GLN A 130 6.74 2.54 16.77
N ALA A 131 5.60 2.09 17.28
CA ALA A 131 5.50 1.68 18.67
C ALA A 131 6.14 0.30 18.85
N TYR A 132 6.73 0.08 20.02
CA TYR A 132 7.33 -1.21 20.33
C TYR A 132 6.24 -2.28 20.45
N SER A 133 6.29 -3.31 19.60
CA SER A 133 5.35 -4.43 19.66
C SER A 133 5.60 -5.29 20.90
N ILE A 134 4.61 -5.31 21.80
CA ILE A 134 4.50 -6.27 22.90
C ILE A 134 3.30 -7.16 22.55
N ALA A 135 3.60 -8.30 21.91
CA ALA A 135 2.59 -9.15 21.30
C ALA A 135 2.80 -10.62 21.61
N SER A 136 1.71 -11.35 21.82
CA SER A 136 1.71 -12.80 21.97
C SER A 136 0.59 -13.42 21.13
N PRO A 137 0.90 -14.19 20.06
CA PRO A 137 2.24 -14.48 19.54
C PRO A 137 2.95 -13.25 18.94
N ALA A 138 4.25 -13.36 18.66
CA ALA A 138 5.01 -12.30 18.02
C ALA A 138 4.48 -11.99 16.60
N LEU A 139 4.40 -10.70 16.28
CA LEU A 139 3.94 -10.20 14.97
C LEU A 139 5.05 -10.26 13.92
N ARG A 140 4.67 -10.18 12.65
CA ARG A 140 5.57 -10.33 11.51
C ARG A 140 6.44 -9.09 11.34
N THR A 141 7.70 -9.32 10.96
CA THR A 141 8.71 -8.27 10.76
C THR A 141 8.90 -7.89 9.29
N GLY A 142 8.17 -8.53 8.37
CA GLY A 142 8.29 -8.26 6.95
C GLY A 142 7.78 -6.86 6.61
N ALA A 143 8.58 -6.08 5.88
CA ALA A 143 8.26 -4.71 5.46
C ALA A 143 8.64 -4.51 3.99
N GLU A 144 8.07 -5.32 3.10
CA GLU A 144 8.46 -5.36 1.69
C GLU A 144 7.24 -5.16 0.80
N ILE A 145 7.42 -4.42 -0.28
CA ILE A 145 6.48 -4.43 -1.41
C ILE A 145 6.74 -5.72 -2.20
N LYS A 146 5.70 -6.53 -2.40
CA LYS A 146 5.77 -7.79 -3.16
C LYS A 146 5.35 -7.57 -4.60
N GLU A 147 4.27 -6.81 -4.80
CA GLU A 147 3.78 -6.40 -6.12
C GLU A 147 3.34 -4.94 -6.06
N PHE A 148 3.48 -4.23 -7.17
CA PHE A 148 3.04 -2.84 -7.33
C PHE A 148 2.67 -2.60 -8.80
N SER A 149 1.50 -2.00 -9.00
CA SER A 149 0.86 -1.71 -10.28
C SER A 149 -0.21 -0.64 -10.08
N PHE A 150 -1.14 -0.48 -11.04
CA PHE A 150 -2.21 0.50 -10.99
C PHE A 150 -3.55 -0.12 -11.37
N ALA A 151 -4.59 0.16 -10.59
CA ALA A 151 -5.95 -0.33 -10.85
C ALA A 151 -6.59 0.35 -12.07
N ASN A 152 -6.17 1.58 -12.40
CA ASN A 152 -6.72 2.39 -13.49
C ASN A 152 -5.74 2.64 -14.64
N ALA A 153 -4.64 1.89 -14.72
CA ALA A 153 -3.67 2.01 -15.80
C ALA A 153 -3.03 0.66 -16.13
N TYR A 154 -2.76 0.43 -17.42
CA TYR A 154 -1.98 -0.74 -17.83
C TYR A 154 -0.51 -0.56 -17.44
N THR A 155 0.03 -1.52 -16.70
CA THR A 155 1.43 -1.56 -16.29
C THR A 155 2.18 -2.52 -17.20
N ALA A 156 2.95 -1.98 -18.15
CA ALA A 156 3.71 -2.77 -19.12
C ALA A 156 4.92 -3.46 -18.49
N ALA A 157 5.55 -2.84 -17.49
CA ALA A 157 6.63 -3.43 -16.71
C ALA A 157 6.62 -2.90 -15.27
N SER A 158 7.01 -3.76 -14.33
CA SER A 158 7.19 -3.41 -12.92
C SER A 158 8.44 -4.12 -12.41
N THR A 159 9.36 -3.36 -11.82
CA THR A 159 10.56 -3.89 -11.17
C THR A 159 10.65 -3.35 -9.76
N ILE A 160 10.79 -4.25 -8.80
CA ILE A 160 10.87 -3.93 -7.37
C ILE A 160 12.23 -4.40 -6.87
N SER A 161 12.96 -3.48 -6.24
CA SER A 161 14.25 -3.73 -5.60
C SER A 161 14.14 -3.51 -4.08
N ALA A 162 15.28 -3.49 -3.38
CA ALA A 162 15.29 -3.27 -1.94
C ALA A 162 14.80 -1.87 -1.52
N SER A 163 14.91 -0.86 -2.40
CA SER A 163 14.61 0.54 -2.08
C SER A 163 13.97 1.34 -3.22
N GLN A 164 13.64 0.69 -4.35
CA GLN A 164 13.02 1.37 -5.48
C GLN A 164 11.95 0.48 -6.13
N VAL A 165 10.90 1.12 -6.63
CA VAL A 165 9.90 0.54 -7.51
C VAL A 165 9.91 1.33 -8.80
N HIS A 166 10.23 0.69 -9.93
CA HIS A 166 10.18 1.31 -11.25
C HIS A 166 9.06 0.69 -12.07
N LEU A 167 8.15 1.54 -12.55
CA LEU A 167 6.97 1.14 -13.32
C LEU A 167 7.00 1.80 -14.69
N ALA A 168 6.65 1.05 -15.72
CA ALA A 168 6.39 1.57 -17.06
C ALA A 168 4.90 1.44 -17.39
N VAL A 169 4.25 2.56 -17.70
CA VAL A 169 2.83 2.62 -18.09
C VAL A 169 2.69 3.00 -19.58
N ASP A 170 1.47 2.95 -20.13
CA ASP A 170 1.21 3.40 -21.51
C ASP A 170 1.65 4.84 -21.76
N TYR A 171 2.16 5.11 -22.96
CA TYR A 171 2.82 6.37 -23.31
C TYR A 171 1.92 7.62 -23.17
N ASN A 172 0.60 7.44 -23.21
CA ASN A 172 -0.42 8.48 -23.07
C ASN A 172 -1.12 8.44 -21.69
N GLN A 173 -0.63 7.61 -20.77
CA GLN A 173 -1.21 7.47 -19.45
C GLN A 173 -1.04 8.78 -18.68
N ASP A 174 -2.14 9.30 -18.15
CA ASP A 174 -2.08 10.43 -17.22
C ASP A 174 -1.48 9.96 -15.89
N LEU A 175 -0.39 10.61 -15.47
CA LEU A 175 0.34 10.29 -14.25
C LEU A 175 -0.19 11.07 -13.03
N ASN A 176 -1.02 12.09 -13.22
CA ASN A 176 -1.49 12.95 -12.13
C ASN A 176 -2.49 12.26 -11.19
N ALA A 177 -3.08 11.13 -11.61
CA ALA A 177 -4.18 10.48 -10.90
C ALA A 177 -4.19 8.95 -11.10
N LEU A 178 -3.07 8.29 -10.80
CA LEU A 178 -2.99 6.83 -10.83
C LEU A 178 -3.41 6.23 -9.50
N VAL A 179 -4.21 5.16 -9.52
CA VAL A 179 -4.68 4.45 -8.33
C VAL A 179 -3.74 3.28 -8.05
N PRO A 180 -2.85 3.36 -7.04
CA PRO A 180 -1.85 2.32 -6.78
C PRO A 180 -2.52 1.03 -6.34
N GLU A 181 -2.10 -0.09 -6.92
CA GLU A 181 -2.53 -1.44 -6.54
C GLU A 181 -1.29 -2.26 -6.20
N PHE A 182 -1.22 -2.74 -4.96
CA PHE A 182 -0.03 -3.37 -4.40
C PHE A 182 -0.36 -4.53 -3.45
N THR A 183 0.62 -5.40 -3.30
CA THR A 183 0.66 -6.44 -2.26
C THR A 183 1.94 -6.27 -1.43
N LEU A 184 1.83 -6.45 -0.12
CA LEU A 184 2.94 -6.26 0.83
C LEU A 184 3.27 -7.58 1.53
N SER A 185 4.36 -7.58 2.30
CA SER A 185 4.53 -8.56 3.37
C SER A 185 3.27 -8.64 4.24
N GLU A 186 2.90 -9.85 4.66
CA GLU A 186 1.69 -10.08 5.45
C GLU A 186 1.69 -9.23 6.73
N GLY A 187 0.59 -8.52 6.98
CA GLY A 187 0.41 -7.63 8.13
C GLY A 187 1.09 -6.26 8.01
N ALA A 188 1.90 -6.01 6.97
CA ALA A 188 2.53 -4.71 6.76
C ALA A 188 1.54 -3.65 6.24
N GLY A 189 1.85 -2.38 6.48
CA GLY A 189 1.12 -1.22 5.94
C GLY A 189 2.00 -0.36 5.04
N LEU A 190 1.42 0.22 3.97
CA LEU A 190 2.09 1.18 3.09
C LEU A 190 1.65 2.60 3.45
N TYR A 191 2.60 3.54 3.50
CA TYR A 191 2.37 4.90 3.92
C TYR A 191 2.96 5.89 2.91
N LEU A 192 2.25 7.01 2.73
CA LEU A 192 2.81 8.23 2.14
C LEU A 192 2.91 9.27 3.26
N GLY A 193 4.12 9.50 3.75
CA GLY A 193 4.32 10.24 4.99
C GLY A 193 3.72 9.51 6.18
N ARG A 194 2.58 9.99 6.71
CA ARG A 194 1.88 9.36 7.87
C ARG A 194 0.49 8.84 7.54
N GLU A 195 0.04 9.04 6.31
CA GLU A 195 -1.24 8.52 5.84
C GLU A 195 -1.03 7.09 5.32
N GLN A 196 -1.82 6.15 5.84
CA GLN A 196 -1.80 4.77 5.36
C GLN A 196 -2.60 4.67 4.06
N LEU A 197 -1.99 4.12 3.03
CA LEU A 197 -2.61 3.90 1.74
C LEU A 197 -3.38 2.58 1.73
N SER A 198 -4.55 2.60 1.09
CA SER A 198 -5.31 1.39 0.77
C SER A 198 -5.11 1.03 -0.70
N SER A 199 -4.72 -0.22 -0.96
CA SER A 199 -4.53 -0.74 -2.32
C SER A 199 -5.82 -0.56 -3.14
N GLY A 200 -5.68 -0.08 -4.38
CA GLY A 200 -6.76 0.09 -5.35
C GLY A 200 -7.77 1.21 -5.02
N SER A 201 -7.48 2.10 -4.07
CA SER A 201 -8.50 3.03 -3.54
C SER A 201 -8.28 4.51 -3.88
N GLN A 202 -7.16 5.09 -3.47
CA GLN A 202 -6.91 6.55 -3.60
C GLN A 202 -6.02 6.84 -4.80
N PRO A 203 -6.36 7.80 -5.68
CA PRO A 203 -5.45 8.25 -6.74
C PRO A 203 -4.32 9.10 -6.16
N LEU A 204 -3.11 8.92 -6.70
CA LEU A 204 -1.92 9.71 -6.38
C LEU A 204 -1.30 10.28 -7.67
N ASP A 205 -0.54 11.35 -7.50
CA ASP A 205 0.25 12.00 -8.55
C ASP A 205 1.66 11.38 -8.60
N PHE A 206 1.98 10.74 -9.73
CA PHE A 206 3.28 10.14 -10.03
C PHE A 206 4.04 10.89 -11.14
N THR A 207 3.70 12.16 -11.40
CA THR A 207 4.49 13.01 -12.31
C THR A 207 5.92 13.22 -11.79
N GLU A 208 6.10 13.15 -10.47
CA GLU A 208 7.39 13.16 -9.78
C GLU A 208 7.59 11.85 -9.01
N THR A 209 8.84 11.61 -8.58
CA THR A 209 9.16 10.44 -7.74
C THR A 209 8.50 10.56 -6.37
N LEU A 210 7.78 9.52 -5.95
CA LEU A 210 7.19 9.43 -4.61
C LEU A 210 8.07 8.61 -3.67
N GLN A 211 8.20 9.05 -2.42
CA GLN A 211 8.77 8.24 -1.34
C GLN A 211 7.65 7.59 -0.55
N LEU A 212 7.49 6.27 -0.72
CA LEU A 212 6.55 5.47 0.05
C LEU A 212 7.29 4.68 1.13
N GLU A 213 6.64 4.43 2.25
CA GLU A 213 7.22 3.68 3.36
C GLU A 213 6.38 2.46 3.71
N VAL A 214 7.01 1.29 3.83
CA VAL A 214 6.36 0.08 4.32
C VAL A 214 6.74 -0.12 5.78
N LEU A 215 5.75 -0.16 6.66
CA LEU A 215 5.90 -0.47 8.08
C LEU A 215 5.51 -1.93 8.33
N SER A 216 6.38 -2.71 8.99
CA SER A 216 6.07 -4.10 9.38
C SER A 216 4.89 -4.18 10.35
N GLU A 217 4.25 -5.35 10.43
CA GLU A 217 3.15 -5.63 11.37
C GLU A 217 3.55 -5.37 12.83
N ASP A 218 4.80 -5.68 13.18
CA ASP A 218 5.37 -5.43 14.52
C ASP A 218 5.90 -4.00 14.72
N GLU A 219 5.76 -3.15 13.71
CA GLU A 219 6.18 -1.74 13.64
C GLU A 219 7.69 -1.49 13.84
N ALA A 220 8.51 -2.54 13.91
CA ALA A 220 9.95 -2.42 14.15
C ALA A 220 10.75 -2.02 12.92
N THR A 221 10.25 -2.34 11.72
CA THR A 221 10.93 -2.07 10.45
C THR A 221 10.11 -1.10 9.61
N LEU A 222 10.70 0.05 9.30
CA LEU A 222 10.18 1.01 8.32
C LEU A 222 11.13 1.03 7.12
N ARG A 223 10.64 0.62 5.95
CA ARG A 223 11.43 0.56 4.72
C ARG A 223 10.95 1.60 3.73
N SER A 224 11.85 2.47 3.28
CA SER A 224 11.56 3.50 2.28
C SER A 224 11.80 2.98 0.85
N TYR A 225 10.89 3.34 -0.05
CA TYR A 225 10.92 3.05 -1.47
C TYR A 225 10.77 4.34 -2.29
N GLU A 226 11.67 4.57 -3.23
CA GLU A 226 11.46 5.56 -4.29
C GLU A 226 10.64 4.90 -5.40
N VAL A 227 9.43 5.40 -5.63
CA VAL A 227 8.52 4.92 -6.66
C VAL A 227 8.60 5.86 -7.86
N VAL A 228 9.14 5.33 -8.94
CA VAL A 228 9.34 6.03 -10.21
C VAL A 228 8.39 5.43 -11.24
N VAL A 229 7.59 6.28 -11.88
CA VAL A 229 6.70 5.89 -12.96
C VAL A 229 7.14 6.61 -14.22
N ILE A 230 7.34 5.85 -15.28
CA ILE A 230 7.70 6.37 -16.59
C ILE A 230 6.69 5.93 -17.64
N HIS A 231 6.53 6.73 -18.67
CA HIS A 231 5.91 6.27 -19.90
C HIS A 231 6.81 5.25 -20.59
N GLN A 232 6.24 4.13 -21.00
CA GLN A 232 6.96 3.15 -21.79
C GLN A 232 7.41 3.78 -23.12
N ALA A 233 8.63 3.45 -23.54
CA ALA A 233 9.14 3.90 -24.81
C ALA A 233 8.32 3.30 -25.95
N GLN A 234 7.84 4.14 -26.85
CA GLN A 234 7.23 3.68 -28.08
C GLN A 234 8.31 3.34 -29.11
N SER A 235 8.24 2.14 -29.69
CA SER A 235 9.19 1.69 -30.71
C SER A 235 8.69 2.02 -32.12
N ASP A 236 9.60 2.47 -33.00
CA ASP A 236 9.31 2.64 -34.43
C ASP A 236 9.00 1.30 -35.11
N ALA A 237 9.49 0.18 -34.55
CA ALA A 237 9.20 -1.16 -35.06
C ALA A 237 7.72 -1.55 -34.91
N ASP A 238 6.99 -0.89 -34.01
CA ASP A 238 5.56 -1.15 -33.79
C ASP A 238 4.67 -0.33 -34.73
N PHE A 239 5.25 0.59 -35.52
CA PHE A 239 4.51 1.36 -36.51
C PHE A 239 4.19 0.51 -37.74
N THR A 240 2.92 0.16 -37.89
CA THR A 240 2.42 -0.57 -39.06
C THR A 240 1.38 0.29 -39.78
N ALA A 241 1.65 0.58 -41.05
CA ALA A 241 0.74 1.31 -41.92
C ALA A 241 0.50 0.55 -43.23
N SER A 242 -0.72 0.64 -43.76
CA SER A 242 -1.04 0.10 -45.08
C SER A 242 -0.22 0.81 -46.15
N ASN A 243 0.13 0.07 -47.20
CA ASN A 243 0.87 0.59 -48.35
C ASN A 243 -0.01 0.77 -49.59
N VAL A 244 -1.32 0.49 -49.49
CA VAL A 244 -2.28 0.62 -50.59
C VAL A 244 -3.55 1.29 -50.08
N VAL A 245 -4.12 2.17 -50.90
CA VAL A 245 -5.46 2.76 -50.74
C VAL A 245 -6.23 2.55 -52.04
N THR A 246 -7.40 1.91 -51.94
CA THR A 246 -8.40 1.73 -53.01
C THR A 246 -9.58 2.64 -52.75
N ALA A 247 -9.45 3.95 -52.99
CA ALA A 247 -10.50 4.92 -52.67
C ALA A 247 -11.63 4.89 -53.71
N ASN A 248 -12.30 3.75 -53.86
CA ASN A 248 -13.39 3.47 -54.80
C ASN A 248 -14.77 3.54 -54.14
N GLY A 249 -14.84 3.69 -52.82
CA GLY A 249 -16.06 3.81 -52.03
C GLY A 249 -16.75 2.48 -51.73
N ASP A 250 -16.03 1.35 -51.79
CA ASP A 250 -16.58 0.02 -51.53
C ASP A 250 -16.55 -0.40 -50.04
N GLY A 251 -16.00 0.45 -49.17
CA GLY A 251 -15.84 0.21 -47.74
C GLY A 251 -14.53 -0.50 -47.36
N HIS A 252 -13.74 -0.92 -48.34
CA HIS A 252 -12.49 -1.67 -48.14
C HIS A 252 -11.28 -0.87 -48.61
N ASN A 253 -10.31 -0.66 -47.72
CA ASN A 253 -9.07 0.08 -48.00
C ASN A 253 -9.29 1.47 -48.64
N ASP A 254 -10.43 2.10 -48.41
CA ASP A 254 -10.77 3.43 -48.94
C ASP A 254 -9.88 4.56 -48.39
N THR A 255 -9.25 4.33 -47.24
CA THR A 255 -8.37 5.29 -46.57
C THR A 255 -7.04 4.64 -46.21
N TRP A 256 -6.01 5.47 -46.04
CA TRP A 256 -4.73 5.01 -45.52
C TRP A 256 -4.88 4.62 -44.05
N ARG A 257 -4.48 3.39 -43.71
CA ARG A 257 -4.70 2.79 -42.39
C ARG A 257 -3.39 2.62 -41.65
N VAL A 258 -3.34 3.18 -40.45
CA VAL A 258 -2.27 3.00 -39.47
C VAL A 258 -2.85 2.17 -38.31
N LEU A 259 -2.23 1.03 -38.02
CA LEU A 259 -2.62 0.17 -36.91
C LEU A 259 -2.26 0.85 -35.59
N HIS A 260 -3.17 0.79 -34.62
CA HIS A 260 -3.05 1.48 -33.33
C HIS A 260 -2.70 2.97 -33.48
N ALA A 261 -3.34 3.68 -34.44
CA ALA A 261 -3.12 5.11 -34.67
C ALA A 261 -3.39 5.96 -33.42
N ASP A 262 -4.24 5.47 -32.52
CA ASP A 262 -4.49 6.03 -31.19
C ASP A 262 -3.23 6.13 -30.33
N ARG A 263 -2.18 5.32 -30.62
CA ARG A 263 -0.87 5.42 -29.98
C ARG A 263 -0.02 6.57 -30.51
N TYR A 264 -0.41 7.23 -31.59
CA TYR A 264 0.39 8.29 -32.21
C TYR A 264 -0.39 9.62 -32.22
N ARG A 265 -1.23 9.85 -31.19
CA ARG A 265 -2.15 11.00 -31.11
C ARG A 265 -1.46 12.36 -31.05
N ASP A 266 -0.23 12.41 -30.57
CA ASP A 266 0.64 13.58 -30.47
C ASP A 266 1.61 13.71 -31.67
N PHE A 267 1.59 12.76 -32.61
CA PHE A 267 2.43 12.78 -33.79
C PHE A 267 1.79 13.58 -34.91
N THR A 268 2.63 14.23 -35.70
CA THR A 268 2.26 14.89 -36.95
C THR A 268 2.37 13.89 -38.10
N PHE A 269 1.26 13.68 -38.81
CA PHE A 269 1.17 12.85 -40.00
C PHE A 269 1.11 13.72 -41.24
N LEU A 270 2.05 13.50 -42.14
CA LEU A 270 2.19 14.24 -43.39
C LEU A 270 2.14 13.28 -44.57
N ILE A 271 1.45 13.67 -45.63
CA ILE A 271 1.43 12.94 -46.91
C ILE A 271 1.88 13.88 -48.02
N PHE A 272 2.76 13.39 -48.90
CA PHE A 272 3.43 14.16 -49.93
C PHE A 272 3.24 13.53 -51.31
N ASP A 273 3.26 14.38 -52.35
CA ASP A 273 3.48 13.92 -53.72
C ASP A 273 4.97 13.59 -53.99
N ALA A 274 5.26 13.14 -55.20
CA ALA A 274 6.63 12.81 -55.62
C ALA A 274 7.59 14.01 -55.69
N ASN A 275 7.08 15.24 -55.68
CA ASN A 275 7.88 16.47 -55.66
C ASN A 275 8.07 17.02 -54.25
N GLY A 276 7.56 16.33 -53.21
CA GLY A 276 7.67 16.76 -51.82
C GLY A 276 6.62 17.80 -51.39
N ARG A 277 5.58 18.06 -52.20
CA ARG A 277 4.49 18.95 -51.80
C ARG A 277 3.61 18.25 -50.76
N ILE A 278 3.34 18.91 -49.64
CA ILE A 278 2.39 18.43 -48.63
C ILE A 278 0.97 18.47 -49.21
N LEU A 279 0.32 17.32 -49.20
CA LEU A 279 -1.07 17.10 -49.61
C LEU A 279 -2.00 16.85 -48.43
N TYR A 280 -1.47 16.40 -47.30
CA TYR A 280 -2.25 16.20 -46.09
C TYR A 280 -1.35 16.41 -44.88
N GLU A 281 -1.92 17.01 -43.84
CA GLU A 281 -1.28 17.23 -42.55
C GLU A 281 -2.32 17.09 -41.44
N SER A 282 -1.99 16.31 -40.42
CA SER A 282 -2.82 16.18 -39.21
C SER A 282 -1.96 15.89 -37.99
N VAL A 283 -2.37 16.38 -36.82
CA VAL A 283 -1.89 15.88 -35.54
C VAL A 283 -2.90 14.85 -35.02
N GLY A 284 -2.44 13.67 -34.64
CA GLY A 284 -3.29 12.58 -34.18
C GLY A 284 -4.22 12.05 -35.27
N TYR A 285 -3.64 11.48 -36.32
CA TYR A 285 -4.34 10.98 -37.49
C TYR A 285 -5.47 10.00 -37.17
N GLN A 286 -6.63 10.19 -37.81
CA GLN A 286 -7.86 9.45 -37.54
C GLN A 286 -8.15 8.35 -38.58
N ASN A 287 -7.16 7.93 -39.38
CA ASN A 287 -7.34 6.95 -40.45
C ASN A 287 -8.35 7.37 -41.54
N ASP A 288 -8.38 8.67 -41.86
CA ASP A 288 -9.39 9.31 -42.70
C ASP A 288 -8.88 9.80 -44.08
N TRP A 289 -7.58 9.70 -44.37
CA TRP A 289 -7.06 10.15 -45.66
C TRP A 289 -7.38 9.15 -46.77
N GLY A 290 -8.31 9.52 -47.65
CA GLY A 290 -8.78 8.72 -48.79
C GLY A 290 -8.25 9.15 -50.16
N GLY A 291 -7.09 9.80 -50.25
CA GLY A 291 -6.52 10.21 -51.53
C GLY A 291 -7.17 11.45 -52.16
N TYR A 292 -7.61 12.39 -51.33
CA TYR A 292 -8.13 13.70 -51.75
C TYR A 292 -7.22 14.82 -51.29
N TYR A 293 -7.14 15.88 -52.09
CA TYR A 293 -6.47 17.12 -51.74
C TYR A 293 -7.35 18.31 -52.13
N GLN A 294 -7.68 19.17 -51.16
CA GLN A 294 -8.55 20.33 -51.35
C GLN A 294 -9.88 19.97 -52.05
N GLY A 295 -10.48 18.83 -51.66
CA GLY A 295 -11.74 18.33 -52.22
C GLY A 295 -11.63 17.71 -53.62
N ARG A 296 -10.44 17.70 -54.24
CA ARG A 296 -10.20 17.04 -55.52
C ARG A 296 -9.55 15.68 -55.32
N ARG A 297 -10.01 14.70 -56.08
CA ARG A 297 -9.40 13.37 -56.14
C ARG A 297 -8.00 13.48 -56.75
N LEU A 298 -7.03 12.84 -56.13
CA LEU A 298 -5.65 12.79 -56.62
C LEU A 298 -5.52 11.83 -57.82
N ASP A 299 -4.38 11.84 -58.50
CA ASP A 299 -4.10 10.87 -59.56
C ASP A 299 -3.67 9.52 -58.99
N LYS A 300 -3.88 8.43 -59.74
CA LYS A 300 -3.33 7.12 -59.36
C LYS A 300 -1.81 7.19 -59.36
N GLY A 301 -1.17 6.69 -58.31
CA GLY A 301 0.28 6.78 -58.20
C GLY A 301 0.82 6.52 -56.81
N LYS A 302 2.13 6.70 -56.68
CA LYS A 302 2.83 6.56 -55.41
C LYS A 302 2.89 7.92 -54.68
N TYR A 303 2.43 7.91 -53.44
CA TYR A 303 2.53 8.99 -52.48
C TYR A 303 3.45 8.57 -51.34
N TYR A 304 3.95 9.54 -50.58
CA TYR A 304 4.88 9.28 -49.48
C TYR A 304 4.29 9.81 -48.20
N TYR A 305 4.57 9.16 -47.07
CA TYR A 305 4.19 9.68 -45.76
C TYR A 305 5.41 9.90 -44.88
N LYS A 306 5.26 10.83 -43.93
CA LYS A 306 6.15 11.04 -42.79
C LYS A 306 5.30 11.21 -41.55
N VAL A 307 5.60 10.44 -40.51
CA VAL A 307 4.97 10.52 -39.19
C VAL A 307 6.05 10.88 -38.19
N GLU A 308 5.92 12.01 -37.50
CA GLU A 308 6.97 12.53 -36.63
C GLU A 308 6.44 12.94 -35.25
N SER A 309 7.21 12.64 -34.21
CA SER A 309 6.90 13.06 -32.84
C SER A 309 7.05 14.59 -32.71
N SER A 310 6.40 15.17 -31.70
CA SER A 310 6.44 16.62 -31.45
C SER A 310 7.85 17.19 -31.26
N ASP A 311 8.74 16.41 -30.64
CA ASP A 311 10.16 16.71 -30.43
C ASP A 311 11.07 16.28 -31.61
N LYS A 312 10.49 15.64 -32.63
CA LYS A 312 11.17 15.08 -33.82
C LYS A 312 12.22 14.00 -33.53
N SER A 313 12.24 13.44 -32.32
CA SER A 313 13.16 12.35 -31.97
C SER A 313 12.80 11.03 -32.67
N ARG A 314 11.54 10.89 -33.11
CA ARG A 314 11.03 9.71 -33.83
C ARG A 314 10.43 10.11 -35.16
N VAL A 315 10.81 9.40 -36.23
CA VAL A 315 10.36 9.67 -37.59
C VAL A 315 10.13 8.36 -38.34
N MET A 316 8.88 8.08 -38.68
CA MET A 316 8.50 6.94 -39.51
C MET A 316 8.17 7.43 -40.92
N THR A 317 8.69 6.75 -41.95
CA THR A 317 8.44 7.11 -43.35
C THR A 317 8.08 5.89 -44.18
N GLY A 318 7.38 6.12 -45.29
CA GLY A 318 7.04 5.07 -46.22
C GLY A 318 6.28 5.61 -47.42
N HIS A 319 5.62 4.70 -48.13
CA HIS A 319 4.85 5.05 -49.32
C HIS A 319 3.46 4.43 -49.31
N ILE A 320 2.56 5.08 -50.03
CA ILE A 320 1.17 4.66 -50.25
C ILE A 320 0.96 4.58 -51.76
N LEU A 321 0.51 3.43 -52.24
CA LEU A 321 0.04 3.28 -53.61
C LEU A 321 -1.46 3.60 -53.65
N LEU A 322 -1.81 4.70 -54.32
CA LEU A 322 -3.20 5.11 -54.52
C LEU A 322 -3.74 4.52 -55.81
N VAL A 323 -4.81 3.75 -55.70
CA VAL A 323 -5.55 3.14 -56.81
C VAL A 323 -7.05 3.35 -56.64
N TYR A 324 -7.82 3.10 -57.70
CA TYR A 324 -9.28 3.26 -57.78
C TYR A 324 -9.89 2.11 -58.55
#